data_AF-A0A1U7M993-F1
#
_entry.id   AF-A0A1U7M993-F1
#
_cell.length_a   1.000
_cell.length_b   1.000
_cell.length_c   1.000
_cell.angle_alpha   90.00
_cell.angle_beta   90.00
_cell.angle_gamma   90.00
#
_symmetry.space_group_name_H-M   'P 1'
#
loop_
_entity.id
_entity.type
_entity.pdbx_description
1 polymer ?
#
loop_
_entity_poly.entity_id
_entity_poly.type
_entity_poly.pdbx_seq_one_letter_code
_entity_poly.pdbx_strand_id
1 'polypeptide(L)'
;MEPNIENLKLERIEILENILKKIKRWDKTYEMGIEIIDDVEVILEELKEINNLLESSLGFFPLDKPYEEKIGTVRWEYSVFLDELKIKREKLLELIKETRLKEKIKNNYILNDRGSIFIDKDL
;
A
#
# COMPACT_ATOMS: atom_id res chain seq x y z
N MET A 1 -20.43 33.99 3.38
CA MET A 1 -19.99 33.66 4.74
C MET A 1 -18.48 33.54 4.68
N GLU A 2 -17.75 34.27 5.51
CA GLU A 2 -16.29 34.10 5.59
C GLU A 2 -15.99 32.70 6.13
N PRO A 3 -15.06 31.95 5.52
CA PRO A 3 -14.65 30.65 6.03
C PRO A 3 -14.10 30.81 7.44
N ASN A 4 -14.54 29.97 8.38
CA ASN A 4 -13.95 29.94 9.71
C ASN A 4 -12.58 29.26 9.61
N ILE A 5 -11.53 30.07 9.59
CA ILE A 5 -10.14 29.63 9.39
C ILE A 5 -9.71 28.62 10.46
N GLU A 6 -10.15 28.77 11.71
CA GLU A 6 -9.82 27.82 12.77
C GLU A 6 -10.51 26.47 12.56
N ASN A 7 -11.75 26.46 12.05
CA ASN A 7 -12.41 25.22 11.67
C ASN A 7 -11.67 24.51 10.52
N LEU A 8 -11.24 25.25 9.49
CA LEU A 8 -10.49 24.68 8.37
C LEU A 8 -9.14 24.09 8.81
N LYS A 9 -8.45 24.73 9.76
CA LYS A 9 -7.22 24.18 10.34
C LYS A 9 -7.47 22.89 11.09
N LEU A 10 -8.55 22.81 11.88
CA LEU A 10 -8.94 21.59 12.60
C LEU A 10 -9.29 20.47 11.61
N GLU A 11 -10.11 20.76 10.61
CA GLU A 11 -10.49 19.82 9.55
C GLU A 11 -9.26 19.27 8.81
N ARG A 12 -8.29 20.14 8.49
CA ARG A 12 -7.02 19.72 7.91
C ARG A 12 -6.29 18.69 8.78
N ILE A 13 -6.27 18.87 10.10
CA ILE A 13 -5.65 17.92 11.03
C ILE A 13 -6.45 16.62 11.09
N GLU A 14 -7.78 16.69 11.12
CA GLU A 14 -8.65 15.51 11.14
C GLU A 14 -8.47 14.63 9.89
N ILE A 15 -8.33 15.24 8.72
CA ILE A 15 -8.02 14.56 7.46
C ILE A 15 -6.71 13.76 7.59
N LEU A 16 -5.66 14.38 8.14
CA LEU A 16 -4.39 13.69 8.39
C LEU A 16 -4.53 12.53 9.40
N GLU A 17 -5.39 12.68 10.41
CA GLU A 17 -5.69 11.60 11.34
C GLU A 17 -6.45 10.44 10.69
N ASN A 18 -7.31 10.72 9.72
CA ASN A 18 -8.02 9.70 8.97
C ASN A 18 -7.05 8.85 8.14
N ILE A 19 -6.06 9.47 7.51
CA ILE A 19 -4.96 8.77 6.82
C ILE A 19 -4.23 7.84 7.81
N LEU A 20 -3.82 8.35 8.97
CA LEU A 20 -3.14 7.54 9.99
C LEU A 20 -3.99 6.37 10.49
N LYS A 21 -5.28 6.58 10.71
CA LYS A 21 -6.21 5.53 11.15
C LYS A 21 -6.33 4.42 10.10
N LYS A 22 -6.36 4.76 8.81
CA LYS A 22 -6.41 3.75 7.74
C LYS A 22 -5.13 2.94 7.69
N ILE A 23 -3.96 3.59 7.67
CA ILE A 23 -2.66 2.91 7.68
C ILE A 23 -2.54 1.96 8.88
N LYS A 24 -2.93 2.42 10.08
CA LYS A 24 -2.86 1.60 11.31
C LYS A 24 -3.82 0.42 11.35
N ARG A 25 -4.87 0.43 10.53
CA ARG A 25 -5.82 -0.69 10.43
C ARG A 25 -5.32 -1.81 9.52
N TRP A 26 -4.24 -1.58 8.77
CA TRP A 26 -3.72 -2.58 7.84
C TRP A 26 -3.42 -3.91 8.54
N ASP A 27 -4.09 -4.96 8.10
CA ASP A 27 -3.93 -6.34 8.58
C ASP A 27 -2.73 -7.07 7.92
N LYS A 28 -1.92 -6.32 7.18
CA LYS A 28 -0.80 -6.80 6.36
C LYS A 28 -1.21 -7.58 5.11
N THR A 29 -2.47 -7.70 4.74
CA THR A 29 -2.87 -8.36 3.47
C THR A 29 -2.62 -7.44 2.26
N TYR A 30 -2.54 -8.03 1.06
CA TYR A 30 -2.35 -7.22 -0.16
C TYR A 30 -3.61 -6.48 -0.52
N GLU A 31 -4.75 -7.16 -0.38
CA GLU A 31 -6.08 -6.68 -0.70
C GLU A 31 -6.37 -5.41 0.11
N MET A 32 -6.18 -5.47 1.43
CA MET A 32 -6.34 -4.31 2.29
C MET A 32 -5.25 -3.25 2.04
N GLY A 33 -4.04 -3.67 1.65
CA GLY A 33 -2.97 -2.73 1.30
C GLY A 33 -3.32 -1.88 0.08
N ILE A 34 -3.94 -2.47 -0.94
CA ILE A 34 -4.41 -1.75 -2.13
C ILE A 34 -5.58 -0.84 -1.77
N GLU A 35 -6.56 -1.35 -1.01
CA GLU A 35 -7.71 -0.55 -0.54
C GLU A 35 -7.26 0.70 0.24
N ILE A 36 -6.26 0.56 1.12
CA ILE A 36 -5.70 1.69 1.86
C ILE A 36 -5.04 2.71 0.92
N ILE A 37 -4.35 2.28 -0.14
CA ILE A 37 -3.73 3.20 -1.10
C ILE A 37 -4.81 4.01 -1.82
N ASP A 38 -5.83 3.32 -2.35
CA ASP A 38 -6.92 3.95 -3.09
C ASP A 38 -7.69 4.93 -2.19
N ASP A 39 -7.99 4.53 -0.95
CA ASP A 39 -8.65 5.38 0.03
C ASP A 39 -7.84 6.61 0.40
N VAL A 40 -6.51 6.46 0.57
CA VAL A 40 -5.62 7.57 0.92
C VAL A 40 -5.54 8.56 -0.24
N GLU A 41 -5.57 8.11 -1.49
CA GLU A 41 -5.59 9.00 -2.66
C GLU A 41 -6.81 9.92 -2.66
N VAL A 42 -8.00 9.39 -2.33
CA VAL A 42 -9.23 10.18 -2.18
C VAL A 42 -9.10 11.21 -1.05
N ILE A 43 -8.60 10.79 0.12
CA ILE A 43 -8.42 11.69 1.27
C ILE A 43 -7.38 12.79 0.99
N LEU A 44 -6.37 12.51 0.15
CA LEU A 44 -5.38 13.51 -0.25
C LEU A 44 -5.96 14.61 -1.14
N GLU A 45 -6.97 14.30 -1.96
CA GLU A 45 -7.70 15.34 -2.70
C GLU A 45 -8.53 16.22 -1.75
N GLU A 46 -9.19 15.64 -0.74
CA GLU A 46 -9.86 16.42 0.32
C GLU A 46 -8.87 17.35 1.05
N LEU A 47 -7.68 16.84 1.39
CA LEU A 47 -6.62 17.63 2.04
C LEU A 47 -6.19 18.83 1.19
N LYS A 48 -6.10 18.62 -0.13
CA LYS A 48 -5.72 19.64 -1.10
C LYS A 48 -6.80 20.70 -1.26
N GLU A 49 -8.08 20.32 -1.24
CA GLU A 49 -9.19 21.27 -1.23
C GLU A 49 -9.15 22.18 0.01
N ILE A 50 -8.97 21.60 1.21
CA ILE A 50 -8.85 22.37 2.45
C ILE A 50 -7.64 23.30 2.44
N ASN A 51 -6.50 22.81 1.94
CA ASN A 51 -5.30 23.63 1.78
C ASN A 51 -5.51 24.82 0.82
N ASN A 52 -6.19 24.59 -0.31
CA ASN A 52 -6.52 25.65 -1.27
C ASN A 52 -7.48 26.68 -0.67
N LEU A 53 -8.47 26.25 0.11
CA LEU A 53 -9.39 27.14 0.82
C LEU A 53 -8.68 27.99 1.87
N LEU A 54 -7.79 27.38 2.65
CA LEU A 54 -6.96 28.06 3.64
C LEU A 54 -6.04 29.10 2.98
N GLU A 55 -5.34 28.72 1.92
CA GLU A 55 -4.44 29.61 1.18
C GLU A 55 -5.20 30.77 0.53
N SER A 56 -6.35 30.50 -0.09
CA SER A 56 -7.21 31.54 -0.68
C SER A 56 -7.76 32.51 0.36
N SER A 57 -8.00 32.04 1.59
CA SER A 57 -8.54 32.87 2.67
C SER A 57 -7.47 33.71 3.37
N LEU A 58 -6.24 33.19 3.47
CA LEU A 58 -5.14 33.84 4.19
C LEU A 58 -4.18 34.62 3.27
N GLY A 59 -4.17 34.32 1.96
CA GLY A 59 -3.20 34.83 1.00
C GLY A 59 -1.82 34.17 1.09
N PHE A 60 -1.66 33.15 1.94
CA PHE A 60 -0.46 32.34 2.09
C PHE A 60 -0.82 30.95 2.59
N PHE A 61 0.04 29.96 2.34
CA PHE A 61 -0.13 28.61 2.86
C PHE A 61 0.17 28.55 4.37
N PRO A 62 -0.81 28.24 5.25
CA PRO A 62 -0.57 28.26 6.68
C PRO A 62 0.21 27.02 7.14
N LEU A 63 1.48 27.23 7.50
CA LEU A 63 2.32 26.26 8.19
C LEU A 63 2.27 26.52 9.69
N ASP A 64 1.40 25.82 10.39
CA ASP A 64 1.38 25.80 11.85
C ASP A 64 2.03 24.51 12.38
N LYS A 65 2.66 24.63 13.55
CA LYS A 65 3.39 23.53 14.18
C LYS A 65 2.58 22.22 14.33
N PRO A 66 1.29 22.26 14.74
CA PRO A 66 0.46 21.05 14.78
C PRO A 66 0.34 20.34 13.42
N TYR A 67 0.19 21.11 12.34
CA TYR A 67 0.13 20.56 10.99
C TYR A 67 1.46 19.96 10.56
N GLU A 68 2.58 20.66 10.78
CA GLU A 68 3.93 20.18 10.43
C GLU A 68 4.28 18.87 11.15
N GLU A 69 3.98 18.78 12.45
CA GLU A 69 4.21 17.56 13.23
C GLU A 69 3.34 16.40 12.72
N LYS A 70 2.05 16.68 12.43
CA LYS A 70 1.11 15.66 11.97
C LYS A 70 1.43 15.17 10.56
N ILE A 71 1.74 16.05 9.61
CA ILE A 71 2.10 15.66 8.23
C ILE A 71 3.42 14.90 8.22
N GLY A 72 4.38 15.28 9.08
CA GLY A 72 5.63 14.53 9.28
C GLY A 72 5.36 13.10 9.75
N THR A 73 4.45 12.95 10.73
CA THR A 73 4.02 11.63 11.22
C THR A 73 3.34 10.81 10.13
N VAL A 74 2.40 11.40 9.38
CA VAL A 74 1.73 10.75 8.24
C VAL A 74 2.74 10.26 7.22
N ARG A 75 3.69 11.12 6.84
CA ARG A 75 4.71 10.79 5.84
C ARG A 75 5.59 9.62 6.29
N TRP A 76 5.99 9.60 7.56
CA TRP A 76 6.77 8.51 8.13
C TRP A 76 6.00 7.19 8.10
N GLU A 77 4.80 7.17 8.68
CA GLU A 77 3.95 5.97 8.77
C GLU A 77 3.59 5.42 7.38
N TYR A 78 3.27 6.31 6.43
CA TYR A 78 2.96 5.90 5.06
C TYR A 78 4.18 5.33 4.33
N SER A 79 5.38 5.88 4.57
CA SER A 79 6.62 5.31 4.03
C SER A 79 6.88 3.90 4.55
N VAL A 80 6.73 3.70 5.86
CA VAL A 80 6.89 2.38 6.50
C VAL A 80 5.89 1.38 5.92
N PHE A 81 4.63 1.79 5.79
CA PHE A 81 3.57 0.99 5.16
C PHE A 81 3.93 0.57 3.72
N LEU A 82 4.35 1.52 2.88
CA LEU A 82 4.72 1.22 1.49
C LEU A 82 5.91 0.28 1.40
N ASP A 83 6.90 0.42 2.27
CA ASP A 83 8.08 -0.45 2.26
C ASP A 83 7.74 -1.87 2.72
N GLU A 84 6.89 -2.03 3.74
CA GLU A 84 6.37 -3.34 4.11
C GLU A 84 5.55 -3.99 2.97
N LEU A 85 4.74 -3.21 2.25
CA LEU A 85 3.95 -3.69 1.13
C LEU A 85 4.85 -4.14 -0.05
N LYS A 86 5.93 -3.41 -0.33
CA LYS A 86 6.94 -3.80 -1.33
C LYS A 86 7.63 -5.11 -0.97
N ILE A 87 8.08 -5.25 0.28
CA ILE A 87 8.72 -6.48 0.78
C ILE A 87 7.77 -7.67 0.61
N LYS A 88 6.50 -7.47 0.94
CA LYS A 88 5.48 -8.49 0.69
C LYS A 88 5.45 -8.82 -0.81
N ARG A 89 5.24 -7.84 -1.68
CA ARG A 89 5.15 -8.06 -3.14
C ARG A 89 6.34 -8.87 -3.68
N GLU A 90 7.55 -8.58 -3.23
CA GLU A 90 8.75 -9.33 -3.60
C GLU A 90 8.66 -10.81 -3.19
N LYS A 91 8.25 -11.10 -1.96
CA LYS A 91 8.03 -12.49 -1.48
C LYS A 91 6.97 -13.22 -2.30
N LEU A 92 5.88 -12.55 -2.68
CA LEU A 92 4.86 -13.18 -3.54
C LEU A 92 5.42 -13.53 -4.92
N LEU A 93 6.23 -12.65 -5.51
CA LEU A 93 6.89 -12.91 -6.78
C LEU A 93 7.88 -14.08 -6.70
N GLU A 94 8.60 -14.22 -5.58
CA GLU A 94 9.46 -15.37 -5.32
C GLU A 94 8.65 -16.68 -5.24
N LEU A 95 7.56 -16.70 -4.47
CA LEU A 95 6.67 -17.86 -4.36
C LEU A 95 6.06 -18.27 -5.71
N ILE A 96 5.71 -17.30 -6.57
CA ILE A 96 5.24 -17.57 -7.93
C ILE A 96 6.34 -18.22 -8.76
N LYS A 97 7.59 -17.73 -8.68
CA LYS A 97 8.73 -18.33 -9.38
C LYS A 97 8.97 -19.78 -8.93
N GLU A 98 8.94 -20.03 -7.62
CA GLU A 98 9.10 -21.38 -7.07
C GLU A 98 7.99 -22.32 -7.52
N THR A 99 6.74 -21.84 -7.54
CA THR A 99 5.59 -22.64 -7.98
C THR A 99 5.74 -23.03 -9.44
N ARG A 100 6.14 -22.10 -10.31
CA ARG A 100 6.42 -22.38 -11.73
C ARG A 100 7.58 -23.37 -11.92
N LEU A 101 8.62 -23.30 -11.09
CA LEU A 101 9.72 -24.27 -11.10
C LEU A 101 9.22 -25.67 -10.70
N LYS A 102 8.39 -25.77 -9.66
CA LYS A 102 7.78 -27.04 -9.22
C LYS A 102 6.88 -27.63 -10.31
N GLU A 103 6.08 -26.82 -10.98
CA GLU A 103 5.26 -27.26 -12.12
C GLU A 103 6.11 -27.76 -13.29
N LYS A 104 7.19 -27.05 -13.63
CA LYS A 104 8.12 -27.47 -14.69
C LYS A 104 8.79 -28.81 -14.36
N ILE A 105 9.22 -29.00 -13.11
CA ILE A 105 9.79 -30.28 -12.65
C ILE A 105 8.73 -31.37 -12.74
N LYS A 106 7.54 -31.16 -12.17
CA LYS A 106 6.44 -32.12 -12.20
C LYS A 106 6.09 -32.53 -13.64
N ASN A 107 5.99 -31.57 -14.55
CA ASN A 107 5.68 -31.84 -15.96
C ASN A 107 6.79 -32.61 -16.66
N ASN A 108 8.07 -32.32 -16.37
CA ASN A 108 9.20 -33.09 -16.91
C ASN A 108 9.25 -34.53 -16.38
N TYR A 109 8.95 -34.75 -15.10
CA TYR A 109 8.94 -36.09 -14.52
C TYR A 109 7.74 -36.93 -15.00
N ILE A 110 6.55 -36.33 -15.18
CA ILE A 110 5.37 -37.04 -15.69
C ILE A 110 5.48 -37.34 -17.19
N LEU A 111 6.14 -36.48 -17.98
CA LEU A 111 6.37 -36.73 -19.41
C LEU A 111 7.47 -37.77 -19.67
N ASN A 112 8.44 -37.91 -18.77
CA ASN A 112 9.52 -38.89 -18.88
C ASN A 112 9.15 -40.30 -18.39
N ASP A 113 8.00 -40.49 -17.74
CA ASP A 113 7.55 -41.81 -17.23
C ASP A 113 6.77 -42.64 -18.29
N ARG A 114 6.84 -42.24 -19.57
CA ARG A 114 6.31 -43.02 -20.71
C ARG A 114 7.38 -43.84 -21.43
N GLY A 115 8.58 -43.94 -20.87
CA GLY A 115 9.58 -44.91 -21.28
C GLY A 115 9.50 -46.13 -20.37
N SER A 116 8.58 -47.05 -20.64
CA SER A 116 8.60 -48.37 -20.04
C SER A 116 9.96 -49.02 -20.34
N ILE A 117 10.83 -49.10 -19.33
CA ILE A 117 12.03 -49.94 -19.39
C ILE A 117 11.56 -51.36 -19.10
N PHE A 118 11.10 -52.05 -20.15
CA PHE A 118 11.08 -53.51 -20.14
C PHE A 118 12.54 -53.97 -20.07
N ILE A 119 12.99 -54.35 -18.87
CA ILE A 119 14.20 -55.15 -18.73
C ILE A 119 13.80 -56.55 -19.18
N ASP A 120 14.14 -56.88 -20.43
CA ASP A 120 14.11 -58.26 -20.90
C ASP A 120 15.17 -59.02 -20.10
N LYS A 121 14.71 -59.75 -19.08
CA LYS A 121 15.50 -60.79 -18.43
C LYS A 121 15.25 -62.08 -19.17
N ASP A 122 15.79 -62.17 -20.37
CA ASP A 122 15.98 -63.46 -21.02
C ASP A 122 17.26 -64.13 -20.49
N LEU A 123 17.12 -65.45 -20.36
CA LEU A 123 17.95 -66.46 -19.70
C LEU A 123 19.38 -66.61 -20.24
#